data_AF-A0A1V5MVA3-F1
#
_entry.id   AF-A0A1V5MVA3-F1
#
_cell.length_a   1.000
_cell.length_b   1.000
_cell.length_c   1.000
_cell.angle_alpha   90.00
_cell.angle_beta   90.00
_cell.angle_gamma   90.00
#
_symmetry.space_group_name_H-M   'P 1'
#
loop_
_entity.id
_entity.type
_entity.pdbx_description
1 polymer ?
#
loop_
_entity_poly.entity_id
_entity_poly.type
_entity_poly.pdbx_seq_one_letter_code
_entity_poly.pdbx_strand_id
1 'polypeptide(L)'
;MYDFVIETPPIPEGTYEVRFGFGANSNRGVAQLYFDGEPCGVPLNLGNLGNDPSIGYVEPGTEEDDIEGFQNDKMMRNRGFMKAPAVFKAPNDEWFAGSEDARHSPNLLRRIMGIYRFTKAGRHTLGVKGLSGGEFMFDYMEFVPTSLLESEDIY
;
A
#
# COMPACT_ATOMS: atom_id res chain seq x y z
N MET A 1 -11.35 -3.33 -19.19
CA MET A 1 -10.33 -4.12 -18.47
C MET A 1 -8.98 -3.60 -18.90
N TYR A 2 -8.03 -3.47 -17.98
CA TYR A 2 -6.73 -2.85 -18.24
C TYR A 2 -5.61 -3.89 -18.14
N ASP A 3 -4.56 -3.67 -18.93
CA ASP A 3 -3.31 -4.44 -18.92
C ASP A 3 -2.20 -3.45 -19.30
N PHE A 4 -1.33 -3.14 -18.36
CA PHE A 4 -0.26 -2.15 -18.57
C PHE A 4 0.93 -2.39 -17.65
N VAL A 5 2.03 -1.73 -17.97
CA VAL A 5 3.27 -1.76 -17.21
C VAL A 5 3.70 -0.32 -16.91
N ILE A 6 4.06 -0.06 -15.66
CA ILE A 6 4.71 1.19 -15.23
C ILE A 6 6.19 0.88 -15.01
N GLU A 7 7.07 1.72 -15.54
CA GLU A 7 8.52 1.58 -15.37
C GLU A 7 9.04 2.65 -14.40
N THR A 8 9.81 2.22 -13.41
CA THR A 8 10.35 3.09 -12.37
C THR A 8 11.52 3.93 -12.91
N PRO A 9 11.87 5.06 -12.26
CA PRO A 9 13.23 5.58 -12.39
C PRO A 9 14.28 4.52 -11.97
N PRO A 10 15.57 4.71 -12.32
CA PRO A 10 16.61 3.83 -11.82
C PRO A 10 16.65 3.82 -10.29
N ILE A 11 16.53 2.64 -9.70
CA ILE A 11 16.66 2.40 -8.26
C ILE A 11 18.08 1.90 -7.99
N PRO A 12 18.77 2.36 -6.93
CA PRO A 12 20.10 1.88 -6.59
C PRO A 12 20.16 0.38 -6.28
N GLU A 13 21.38 -0.18 -6.30
CA GLU A 13 21.62 -1.52 -5.77
C GLU A 13 21.22 -1.59 -4.29
N GLY A 14 20.59 -2.68 -3.89
CA GLY A 14 20.18 -2.87 -2.50
C GLY A 14 19.16 -3.98 -2.33
N THR A 15 18.66 -4.13 -1.11
CA THR A 15 17.51 -5.01 -0.82
C THR A 15 16.41 -4.13 -0.25
N TYR A 16 15.25 -4.16 -0.90
CA TYR A 16 14.15 -3.25 -0.62
C TYR A 16 12.86 -4.03 -0.37
N GLU A 17 12.09 -3.61 0.62
CA GLU A 17 10.65 -3.90 0.61
C GLU A 17 9.99 -2.92 -0.35
N VAL A 18 9.32 -3.46 -1.36
CA VAL A 18 8.61 -2.69 -2.37
C VAL A 18 7.13 -2.63 -2.00
N ARG A 19 6.57 -1.42 -2.03
CA ARG A 19 5.17 -1.16 -1.69
C ARG A 19 4.59 -0.16 -2.67
N PHE A 20 3.26 -0.07 -2.69
CA PHE A 20 2.61 1.08 -3.29
C PHE A 20 1.39 1.52 -2.49
N GLY A 21 1.13 2.82 -2.52
CA GLY A 21 -0.04 3.45 -1.93
C GLY A 21 -1.21 3.50 -2.90
N PHE A 22 -2.42 3.28 -2.38
CA PHE A 22 -3.64 3.41 -3.15
C PHE A 22 -4.82 3.94 -2.31
N GLY A 23 -5.75 4.58 -3.01
CA GLY A 23 -7.04 5.00 -2.50
C GLY A 23 -8.14 4.02 -2.89
N ALA A 24 -8.71 3.34 -1.90
CA ALA A 24 -9.80 2.40 -2.02
C ALA A 24 -11.16 3.12 -2.09
N ASN A 25 -12.02 2.65 -2.99
CA ASN A 25 -13.44 3.03 -3.05
C ASN A 25 -14.25 2.04 -3.89
N SER A 26 -15.58 2.18 -3.88
CA SER A 26 -16.50 1.27 -4.57
C SER A 26 -16.41 1.27 -6.10
N ASN A 27 -15.75 2.26 -6.72
CA ASN A 27 -15.56 2.31 -8.17
C ASN A 27 -14.32 1.52 -8.63
N ARG A 28 -13.51 1.01 -7.69
CA ARG A 28 -12.26 0.30 -7.97
C ARG A 28 -12.50 -1.14 -8.41
N GLY A 29 -11.56 -1.68 -9.19
CA GLY A 29 -11.55 -3.08 -9.61
C GLY A 29 -10.58 -3.97 -8.84
N VAL A 30 -10.55 -5.25 -9.21
CA VAL A 30 -9.56 -6.24 -8.77
C VAL A 30 -8.44 -6.32 -9.81
N ALA A 31 -7.19 -6.33 -9.35
CA ALA A 31 -6.01 -6.45 -10.21
C ALA A 31 -5.01 -7.50 -9.69
N GLN A 32 -4.44 -8.29 -10.60
CA GLN A 32 -3.20 -9.00 -10.33
C GLN A 32 -2.03 -8.03 -10.56
N LEU A 33 -1.12 -7.98 -9.59
CA LEU A 33 0.09 -7.17 -9.65
C LEU A 33 1.29 -8.05 -9.91
N TYR A 34 2.27 -7.48 -10.62
CA TYR A 34 3.54 -8.11 -10.94
C TYR A 34 4.69 -7.13 -10.68
N PHE A 35 5.80 -7.61 -10.17
CA PHE A 35 7.03 -6.85 -10.05
C PHE A 35 8.13 -7.55 -10.84
N ASP A 36 8.69 -6.87 -11.84
CA ASP A 36 9.64 -7.46 -12.79
C ASP A 36 9.12 -8.75 -13.46
N GLY A 37 7.81 -8.80 -13.71
CA GLY A 37 7.13 -9.95 -14.30
C GLY A 37 6.71 -11.03 -13.32
N GLU A 38 7.16 -10.98 -12.07
CA GLU A 38 6.82 -11.96 -11.03
C GLU A 38 5.54 -11.55 -10.29
N PRO A 39 4.57 -12.47 -10.07
CA PRO A 39 3.30 -12.13 -9.42
C PRO A 39 3.47 -11.77 -7.94
N CYS A 40 2.92 -10.63 -7.54
CA CYS A 40 2.98 -10.10 -6.17
C CYS A 40 1.80 -10.61 -5.33
N GLY A 41 1.87 -11.86 -4.88
CA GLY A 41 0.83 -12.47 -4.04
C GLY A 41 -0.52 -12.61 -4.75
N VAL A 42 -1.59 -12.67 -3.96
CA VAL A 42 -2.96 -12.79 -4.47
C VAL A 42 -3.45 -11.49 -5.14
N PRO A 43 -4.41 -11.56 -6.08
CA PRO A 43 -5.00 -10.37 -6.67
C PRO A 43 -5.51 -9.39 -5.60
N LEU A 44 -5.20 -8.11 -5.79
CA LEU A 44 -5.64 -7.04 -4.92
C LEU A 44 -7.02 -6.56 -5.35
N ASN A 45 -7.99 -6.60 -4.44
CA ASN A 45 -9.23 -5.86 -4.59
C ASN A 45 -9.04 -4.42 -4.11
N LEU A 46 -8.90 -3.49 -5.04
CA LEU A 46 -8.72 -2.07 -4.73
C LEU A 46 -10.02 -1.43 -4.19
N GLY A 47 -11.16 -2.13 -4.27
CA GLY A 47 -12.44 -1.65 -3.74
C GLY A 47 -12.66 -1.95 -2.27
N ASN A 48 -11.84 -2.82 -1.67
CA ASN A 48 -11.93 -3.12 -0.26
C ASN A 48 -11.32 -1.96 0.55
N LEU A 49 -12.15 -1.35 1.40
CA LEU A 49 -11.70 -0.38 2.39
C LEU A 49 -10.95 -1.09 3.51
N GLY A 50 -10.19 -0.34 4.31
CA GLY A 50 -9.37 -0.88 5.39
C GLY A 50 -10.14 -1.74 6.40
N ASN A 51 -11.42 -1.42 6.65
CA ASN A 51 -12.28 -2.16 7.57
C ASN A 51 -12.67 -3.56 7.06
N ASP A 52 -12.34 -3.91 5.81
CA ASP A 52 -12.48 -5.27 5.31
C ASP A 52 -11.63 -6.24 6.15
N PRO A 53 -12.17 -7.38 6.62
CA PRO A 53 -11.44 -8.33 7.46
C PRO A 53 -10.16 -8.88 6.84
N SER A 54 -10.03 -8.88 5.51
CA SER A 54 -8.81 -9.29 4.81
C SER A 54 -7.67 -8.26 4.94
N ILE A 55 -8.00 -7.00 5.23
CA ILE A 55 -7.05 -5.89 5.40
C ILE A 55 -6.78 -5.65 6.89
N GLY A 56 -7.83 -5.52 7.70
CA GLY A 56 -7.73 -5.42 9.16
C GLY A 56 -7.25 -4.08 9.69
N TYR A 57 -7.51 -2.99 8.97
CA TYR A 57 -7.24 -1.65 9.47
C TYR A 57 -8.10 -1.37 10.71
N VAL A 58 -7.47 -0.78 11.72
CA VAL A 58 -8.13 -0.13 12.84
C VAL A 58 -7.57 1.28 12.96
N GLU A 59 -8.45 2.26 13.11
CA GLU A 59 -8.06 3.66 13.19
C GLU A 59 -7.29 3.93 14.49
N PRO A 60 -6.09 4.55 14.44
CA PRO A 60 -5.41 4.98 15.66
C PRO A 60 -6.33 5.88 16.51
N GLY A 61 -6.21 5.77 17.82
CA GLY A 61 -7.05 6.50 18.78
C GLY A 61 -8.36 5.78 19.16
N THR A 62 -8.74 4.70 18.48
CA THR A 62 -10.02 4.01 18.70
C THR A 62 -9.96 2.78 19.62
N GLU A 63 -8.78 2.19 19.79
CA GLU A 63 -8.55 1.02 20.67
C GLU A 63 -7.73 1.42 21.89
N GLU A 64 -8.27 1.23 23.10
CA GLU A 64 -7.63 1.66 24.35
C GLU A 64 -6.27 0.95 24.59
N ASP A 65 -6.18 -0.33 24.25
CA ASP A 65 -4.98 -1.17 24.44
C ASP A 65 -3.93 -1.01 23.30
N ASP A 66 -4.26 -0.27 22.24
CA ASP A 66 -3.38 0.01 21.10
C ASP A 66 -3.66 1.41 20.54
N ILE A 67 -3.63 2.43 21.41
CA ILE A 67 -4.04 3.79 21.05
C ILE A 67 -3.28 4.36 19.85
N GLU A 68 -1.99 4.04 19.70
CA GLU A 68 -1.17 4.48 18.56
C GLU A 68 -1.34 3.59 17.31
N GLY A 69 -2.02 2.44 17.46
CA GLY A 69 -2.27 1.48 16.39
C GLY A 69 -1.06 0.63 15.99
N PHE A 70 -0.01 0.55 16.81
CA PHE A 70 1.23 -0.16 16.52
C PHE A 70 1.06 -1.68 16.46
N GLN A 71 0.22 -2.25 17.33
CA GLN A 71 -0.10 -3.68 17.26
C GLN A 71 -0.91 -3.98 15.99
N ASN A 72 -1.88 -3.12 15.67
CA ASN A 72 -2.63 -3.22 14.43
C ASN A 72 -1.75 -3.09 13.18
N ASP A 73 -0.75 -2.19 13.18
CA ASP A 73 0.22 -2.08 12.08
C ASP A 73 0.96 -3.40 11.82
N LYS A 74 1.44 -4.05 12.89
CA LYS A 74 2.08 -5.38 12.80
C LYS A 74 1.11 -6.43 12.24
N MET A 75 -0.16 -6.40 12.66
CA MET A 75 -1.18 -7.32 12.17
C MET A 75 -1.52 -7.10 10.69
N MET A 76 -1.62 -5.85 10.23
CA MET A 76 -1.84 -5.51 8.84
C MET A 76 -0.68 -5.97 7.95
N ARG A 77 0.58 -5.80 8.42
CA ARG A 77 1.76 -6.27 7.69
C ARG A 77 1.72 -7.77 7.41
N ASN A 78 1.25 -8.58 8.38
CA ASN A 78 1.06 -10.03 8.18
C ASN A 78 0.04 -10.36 7.08
N ARG A 79 -0.83 -9.42 6.71
CA ARG A 79 -1.82 -9.53 5.62
C ARG A 79 -1.33 -8.89 4.32
N GLY A 80 -0.11 -8.34 4.33
CA GLY A 80 0.51 -7.64 3.22
C GLY A 80 -0.01 -6.20 3.04
N PHE A 81 -0.55 -5.58 4.08
CA PHE A 81 -1.05 -4.21 4.05
C PHE A 81 -0.35 -3.34 5.10
N MET A 82 -0.41 -2.02 4.91
CA MET A 82 -0.09 -1.04 5.94
C MET A 82 -1.08 0.12 5.85
N LYS A 83 -1.27 0.84 6.96
CA LYS A 83 -1.93 2.15 6.94
C LYS A 83 -1.17 3.11 6.02
N ALA A 84 -1.84 4.10 5.45
CA ALA A 84 -1.14 5.17 4.73
C ALA A 84 -0.28 6.06 5.68
N PRO A 85 0.62 6.91 5.14
CA PRO A 85 1.46 7.81 5.94
C PRO A 85 0.67 8.89 6.69
N ALA A 86 1.14 9.29 7.88
CA ALA A 86 0.55 10.41 8.65
C ALA A 86 1.03 11.81 8.20
N VAL A 87 1.76 11.91 7.10
CA VAL A 87 2.44 13.16 6.68
C VAL A 87 1.61 14.03 5.75
N PHE A 88 0.42 13.57 5.36
CA PHE A 88 -0.48 14.33 4.48
C PHE A 88 -1.94 14.08 4.84
N LYS A 89 -2.78 15.08 4.56
CA LYS A 89 -4.22 15.04 4.76
C LYS A 89 -4.95 15.58 3.54
N ALA A 90 -6.24 15.27 3.41
CA ALA A 90 -7.04 15.80 2.32
C ALA A 90 -7.21 17.31 2.48
N PRO A 91 -7.34 18.05 1.35
CA PRO A 91 -7.67 19.47 1.39
C PRO A 91 -9.13 19.71 1.83
N ASN A 92 -9.95 18.67 1.92
CA ASN A 92 -11.34 18.69 2.35
C ASN A 92 -11.70 17.40 3.09
N ASP A 93 -12.80 17.42 3.84
CA ASP A 93 -13.22 16.29 4.68
C ASP A 93 -13.78 15.12 3.85
N GLU A 94 -14.23 15.35 2.62
CA GLU A 94 -14.87 14.29 1.81
C GLU A 94 -13.90 13.20 1.38
N TRP A 95 -12.66 13.56 1.01
CA TRP A 95 -11.76 12.64 0.33
C TRP A 95 -11.16 11.59 1.25
N PHE A 96 -10.88 11.96 2.52
CA PHE A 96 -10.29 11.05 3.52
C PHE A 96 -11.31 10.65 4.59
N ALA A 97 -12.61 10.75 4.32
CA ALA A 97 -13.69 10.45 5.27
C ALA A 97 -13.63 11.28 6.57
N GLY A 98 -13.12 12.51 6.48
CA GLY A 98 -12.97 13.44 7.61
C GLY A 98 -11.79 13.11 8.53
N SER A 99 -10.97 12.12 8.18
CA SER A 99 -9.81 11.71 8.98
C SER A 99 -8.74 12.80 9.10
N GLU A 100 -8.03 12.81 10.23
CA GLU A 100 -7.01 13.80 10.56
C GLU A 100 -5.87 13.87 9.54
N ASP A 101 -5.46 12.69 9.08
CA ASP A 101 -4.47 12.47 8.04
C ASP A 101 -4.76 11.16 7.28
N ALA A 102 -3.91 10.80 6.32
CA ALA A 102 -4.08 9.59 5.55
C ALA A 102 -3.93 8.29 6.35
N ARG A 103 -3.11 8.27 7.41
CA ARG A 103 -2.99 7.10 8.31
C ARG A 103 -4.30 6.80 9.02
N HIS A 104 -5.09 7.83 9.31
CA HIS A 104 -6.39 7.72 9.98
C HIS A 104 -7.54 7.40 9.02
N SER A 105 -7.29 7.31 7.72
CA SER A 105 -8.34 7.01 6.74
C SER A 105 -8.36 5.53 6.34
N PRO A 106 -9.50 4.82 6.49
CA PRO A 106 -9.64 3.46 5.98
C PRO A 106 -9.66 3.42 4.44
N ASN A 107 -9.77 4.57 3.77
CA ASN A 107 -9.79 4.67 2.32
C ASN A 107 -8.38 4.69 1.73
N LEU A 108 -7.33 4.89 2.53
CA LEU A 108 -5.96 5.03 2.05
C LEU A 108 -5.08 3.94 2.65
N LEU A 109 -4.49 3.15 1.78
CA LEU A 109 -3.77 1.94 2.17
C LEU A 109 -2.47 1.83 1.40
N ARG A 110 -1.52 1.11 1.97
CA ARG A 110 -0.32 0.64 1.28
C ARG A 110 -0.39 -0.87 1.12
N ARG A 111 -0.02 -1.37 -0.06
CA ARG A 111 0.14 -2.80 -0.35
C ARG A 111 1.61 -3.15 -0.38
N ILE A 112 2.01 -4.14 0.41
CA ILE A 112 3.35 -4.74 0.36
C ILE A 112 3.39 -5.71 -0.82
N MET A 113 4.29 -5.47 -1.77
CA MET A 113 4.47 -6.32 -2.95
C MET A 113 5.51 -7.41 -2.72
N GLY A 114 6.46 -7.21 -1.80
CA GLY A 114 7.49 -8.18 -1.45
C GLY A 114 8.83 -7.53 -1.15
N ILE A 115 9.82 -8.37 -0.84
CA ILE A 115 11.22 -7.97 -0.67
C ILE A 115 12.01 -8.43 -1.88
N TYR A 116 12.75 -7.50 -2.49
CA TYR A 116 13.49 -7.73 -3.73
C TYR A 116 14.94 -7.29 -3.56
N ARG A 117 15.86 -8.09 -4.11
CA ARG A 117 17.30 -7.77 -4.14
C ARG A 117 17.69 -7.30 -5.53
N PHE A 118 18.16 -6.07 -5.63
CA PHE A 118 18.72 -5.49 -6.84
C PHE A 118 20.24 -5.61 -6.77
N THR A 119 20.84 -6.30 -7.75
CA THR A 119 22.29 -6.55 -7.79
C THR A 119 23.08 -5.45 -8.49
N LYS A 120 22.38 -4.44 -9.03
CA LYS A 120 22.93 -3.24 -9.64
C LYS A 120 21.83 -2.18 -9.70
N ALA A 121 22.22 -0.92 -9.89
CA ALA A 121 21.24 0.12 -10.18
C ALA A 121 20.49 -0.17 -11.50
N GLY A 122 19.17 -0.03 -11.51
CA GLY A 122 18.35 -0.41 -12.65
C GLY A 122 16.92 0.10 -12.57
N ARG A 123 16.24 0.11 -13.72
CA ARG A 123 14.80 0.37 -13.80
C ARG A 123 14.06 -0.94 -13.55
N HIS A 124 12.92 -0.85 -12.88
CA HIS A 124 12.05 -1.97 -12.53
C HIS A 124 10.64 -1.73 -13.04
N THR A 125 9.83 -2.78 -13.07
CA THR A 125 8.48 -2.73 -13.66
C THR A 125 7.40 -3.15 -12.69
N LEU A 126 6.34 -2.36 -12.60
CA LEU A 126 5.06 -2.75 -12.01
C LEU A 126 4.11 -3.14 -13.14
N GLY A 127 3.88 -4.44 -13.31
CA GLY A 127 2.87 -4.97 -14.22
C GLY A 127 1.51 -5.05 -13.53
N VAL A 128 0.46 -4.68 -14.25
CA VAL A 128 -0.91 -4.65 -13.72
C VAL A 128 -1.86 -5.28 -14.72
N LYS A 129 -2.61 -6.29 -14.26
CA LYS A 129 -3.67 -6.91 -15.05
C LYS A 129 -4.99 -6.88 -14.30
N GLY A 130 -5.96 -6.14 -14.84
CA GLY A 130 -7.31 -6.07 -14.29
C GLY A 130 -8.03 -7.42 -14.43
N LEU A 131 -8.64 -7.89 -13.36
CA LEU A 131 -9.43 -9.13 -13.30
C LEU A 131 -10.94 -8.88 -13.19
N SER A 132 -11.34 -7.66 -12.80
CA SER A 132 -12.73 -7.20 -12.83
C SER A 132 -12.86 -5.86 -13.53
N GLY A 133 -14.09 -5.43 -13.79
CA GLY A 133 -14.37 -4.03 -14.13
C GLY A 133 -14.03 -3.08 -12.97
N GLY A 134 -13.92 -1.80 -13.28
CA GLY A 134 -13.60 -0.74 -12.30
C GLY A 134 -12.29 -0.01 -12.59
N GLU A 135 -12.02 0.99 -11.77
CA GLU A 135 -10.84 1.85 -11.85
C GLU A 135 -9.63 1.18 -11.19
N PHE A 136 -8.45 1.36 -11.79
CA PHE A 136 -7.18 1.11 -11.11
C PHE A 136 -6.71 2.41 -10.46
N MET A 137 -6.19 2.33 -9.24
CA MET A 137 -5.60 3.48 -8.56
C MET A 137 -4.22 3.12 -8.08
N PHE A 138 -3.27 3.99 -8.40
CA PHE A 138 -1.90 3.96 -7.93
C PHE A 138 -1.50 5.40 -7.62
N ASP A 139 -1.08 5.65 -6.38
CA ASP A 139 -0.70 6.99 -5.91
C ASP A 139 0.83 7.17 -5.98
N TYR A 140 1.54 6.30 -5.27
CA TYR A 140 3.00 6.33 -5.15
C TYR A 140 3.54 4.92 -4.95
N MET A 141 4.85 4.77 -5.17
CA MET A 141 5.60 3.55 -4.92
C MET A 141 6.71 3.83 -3.91
N GLU A 142 6.89 2.93 -2.96
CA GLU A 142 7.93 3.02 -1.94
C GLU A 142 8.96 1.91 -2.17
N PHE A 143 10.23 2.29 -2.12
CA PHE A 143 11.37 1.38 -2.09
C PHE A 143 12.08 1.58 -0.76
N VAL A 144 11.72 0.78 0.24
CA VAL A 144 12.26 0.93 1.60
C VAL A 144 13.42 -0.02 1.79
N PRO A 145 14.66 0.45 2.03
CA PRO A 145 15.78 -0.42 2.35
C PRO A 145 15.43 -1.32 3.54
N THR A 146 15.71 -2.63 3.43
CA THR A 146 15.32 -3.57 4.50
C THR A 146 15.94 -3.26 5.85
N SER A 147 17.08 -2.56 5.88
CA SER A 147 17.74 -2.09 7.09
C SER A 147 16.99 -0.99 7.84
N LEU A 148 15.98 -0.37 7.24
CA LEU A 148 15.18 0.70 7.84
C LEU A 148 13.79 0.22 8.28
N LEU A 149 13.39 -1.01 7.96
CA LEU A 149 12.04 -1.53 8.26
C LEU A 149 11.70 -1.55 9.75
N GLU A 150 12.71 -1.75 10.61
CA GLU A 150 12.47 -1.75 12.06
C GLU A 150 12.25 -0.35 12.63
N SER A 151 12.64 0.71 11.90
CA SER A 151 12.64 2.09 12.36
C SER A 151 11.87 3.04 11.45
N GLU A 152 11.13 2.51 10.47
CA GLU A 152 10.40 3.32 9.48
C GLU A 152 9.08 3.89 10.02
N ASP A 153 8.65 3.39 11.18
CA ASP A 153 7.43 3.84 11.81
C ASP A 153 7.59 5.24 12.40
N ILE A 154 6.44 5.87 12.59
CA ILE A 154 6.29 7.26 12.95
C ILE A 154 6.64 7.41 14.44
N TYR A 155 7.49 8.38 14.74
CA TYR A 155 7.74 8.91 16.08
C TYR A 155 6.60 9.81 16.53
#